data_AF-A0A7Y5FX94-F1
#
_entry.id   AF-A0A7Y5FX94-F1
#
_cell.length_a   1.000
_cell.length_b   1.000
_cell.length_c   1.000
_cell.angle_alpha   90.00
_cell.angle_beta   90.00
_cell.angle_gamma   90.00
#
_symmetry.space_group_name_H-M   'P 1'
#
loop_
_entity.id
_entity.type
_entity.pdbx_description
1 polymer ?
#
loop_
_entity_poly.entity_id
_entity_poly.type
_entity_poly.pdbx_seq_one_letter_code
_entity_poly.pdbx_strand_id
1 'polypeptide(L)'
;MNPFKDYGAIKADTDRYELTLKKLPMELKGRALDLGVINPFTPILKEHYPQLEIINTHPKLDFDVDRFPFEDKSFDCIFSFEVLEHLMNPLWNMLECRRVLKDEGKIYLTTPKGIFPSTLMWPPAHFHEIDSYRMHVLAERASLQIKLELEKNPNKR
;
A
#
# COMPACT_ATOMS: atom_id res chain seq x y z
N MET A 1 7.89 7.20 -23.86
CA MET A 1 7.05 5.99 -23.91
C MET A 1 6.28 5.92 -22.60
N ASN A 2 5.01 5.54 -22.59
CA ASN A 2 4.26 5.35 -21.32
C ASN A 2 4.66 3.97 -20.77
N PRO A 3 5.40 3.88 -19.64
CA PRO A 3 5.93 2.61 -19.15
C PRO A 3 4.85 1.67 -18.63
N PHE A 4 3.60 2.13 -18.49
CA PHE A 4 2.48 1.38 -17.95
C PHE A 4 1.69 0.60 -19.02
N LYS A 5 1.86 0.95 -20.32
CA LYS A 5 1.16 0.28 -21.44
C LYS A 5 1.52 -1.19 -21.58
N ASP A 6 2.78 -1.54 -21.33
CA ASP A 6 3.30 -2.89 -21.54
C ASP A 6 2.86 -3.88 -20.43
N TYR A 7 2.29 -3.35 -19.34
CA TYR A 7 1.83 -4.13 -18.18
C TYR A 7 0.31 -4.34 -18.12
N GLY A 8 -0.42 -4.04 -19.20
CA GLY A 8 -1.87 -4.23 -19.26
C GLY A 8 -2.68 -3.29 -18.36
N ALA A 9 -2.06 -2.23 -17.83
CA ALA A 9 -2.73 -1.24 -17.00
C ALA A 9 -3.62 -0.32 -17.85
N ILE A 10 -4.83 -0.02 -17.37
CA ILE A 10 -5.67 1.01 -17.99
C ILE A 10 -5.17 2.41 -17.61
N LYS A 11 -5.62 3.44 -18.36
CA LYS A 11 -5.15 4.82 -18.15
C LYS A 11 -5.33 5.32 -16.71
N ALA A 12 -6.47 5.01 -16.08
CA ALA A 12 -6.72 5.42 -14.69
C ALA A 12 -5.72 4.81 -13.69
N ASP A 13 -5.35 3.54 -13.90
CA ASP A 13 -4.34 2.87 -13.08
C ASP A 13 -2.95 3.48 -13.31
N THR A 14 -2.64 3.80 -14.57
CA THR A 14 -1.40 4.50 -14.95
C THR A 14 -1.26 5.83 -14.20
N ASP A 15 -2.31 6.67 -14.23
CA ASP A 15 -2.30 7.97 -13.56
C ASP A 15 -2.12 7.81 -12.03
N ARG A 16 -2.69 6.75 -11.44
CA ARG A 16 -2.52 6.40 -10.02
C ARG A 16 -1.09 5.97 -9.72
N TYR A 17 -0.50 5.11 -10.55
CA TYR A 17 0.87 4.64 -10.36
C TYR A 17 1.88 5.79 -10.49
N GLU A 18 1.73 6.66 -11.49
CA GLU A 18 2.58 7.85 -11.62
C GLU A 18 2.48 8.79 -10.42
N LEU A 19 1.27 9.02 -9.92
CA LEU A 19 1.05 9.85 -8.74
C LEU A 19 1.69 9.21 -7.49
N THR A 20 1.58 7.89 -7.37
CA THR A 20 2.16 7.14 -6.25
C THR A 20 3.69 7.24 -6.28
N LEU A 21 4.32 6.95 -7.42
CA LEU A 21 5.77 7.08 -7.59
C LEU A 21 6.27 8.49 -7.27
N LYS A 22 5.57 9.54 -7.70
CA LYS A 22 5.93 10.94 -7.40
C LYS A 22 5.91 11.29 -5.91
N LYS A 23 5.20 10.50 -5.09
CA LYS A 23 5.06 10.70 -3.64
C LYS A 23 5.99 9.79 -2.82
N LEU A 24 6.54 8.74 -3.42
CA LEU A 24 7.52 7.89 -2.76
C LEU A 24 8.88 8.59 -2.68
N PRO A 25 9.76 8.19 -1.75
CA PRO A 25 11.11 8.72 -1.68
C PRO A 25 11.93 8.44 -2.94
N MET A 26 12.85 9.35 -3.27
CA MET A 26 13.72 9.22 -4.44
C MET A 26 14.60 7.98 -4.42
N GLU A 27 14.99 7.53 -3.22
CA GLU A 27 15.85 6.37 -3.04
C GLU A 27 15.33 5.49 -1.91
N LEU A 28 15.34 4.18 -2.16
CA LEU A 28 15.08 3.12 -1.21
C LEU A 28 16.09 2.00 -1.46
N LYS A 29 16.55 1.34 -0.39
CA LYS A 29 17.51 0.24 -0.44
C LYS A 29 17.16 -0.84 0.57
N GLY A 30 17.67 -2.05 0.36
CA GLY A 30 17.42 -3.19 1.24
C GLY A 30 16.25 -4.04 0.76
N ARG A 31 15.37 -4.45 1.67
CA ARG A 31 14.25 -5.36 1.40
C ARG A 31 12.91 -4.65 1.53
N ALA A 32 12.05 -4.81 0.54
CA ALA A 32 10.68 -4.33 0.54
C ALA A 32 9.68 -5.47 0.45
N LEU A 33 8.63 -5.42 1.27
CA LEU A 33 7.47 -6.29 1.12
C LEU A 33 6.38 -5.53 0.34
N ASP A 34 6.00 -6.04 -0.82
CA ASP A 34 4.86 -5.56 -1.61
C ASP A 34 3.63 -6.41 -1.26
N LEU A 35 2.68 -5.84 -0.52
CA LEU A 35 1.49 -6.56 -0.07
C LEU A 35 0.56 -6.83 -1.25
N GLY A 36 0.27 -8.12 -1.45
CA GLY A 36 -0.48 -8.63 -2.58
C GLY A 36 0.39 -9.47 -3.51
N VAL A 37 -0.27 -10.04 -4.51
CA VAL A 37 0.41 -10.77 -5.60
C VAL A 37 1.06 -9.80 -6.58
N ILE A 38 1.96 -10.32 -7.42
CA ILE A 38 2.55 -9.55 -8.52
C ILE A 38 1.42 -8.98 -9.38
N ASN A 39 1.44 -7.65 -9.52
CA ASN A 39 0.47 -6.88 -10.29
C ASN A 39 1.21 -5.96 -11.28
N PRO A 40 0.51 -5.23 -12.16
CA PRO A 40 1.16 -4.33 -13.12
C PRO A 40 2.10 -3.29 -12.52
N PHE A 41 1.91 -2.88 -11.26
CA PHE A 41 2.76 -1.91 -10.58
C PHE A 41 4.07 -2.51 -10.05
N THR A 42 4.07 -3.79 -9.68
CA THR A 42 5.26 -4.51 -9.17
C THR A 42 6.50 -4.39 -10.09
N PRO A 43 6.44 -4.67 -11.41
CA PRO A 43 7.62 -4.51 -12.28
C PRO A 43 8.06 -3.06 -12.41
N ILE A 44 7.14 -2.09 -12.34
CA ILE A 44 7.47 -0.67 -12.37
C ILE A 44 8.19 -0.24 -11.09
N LEU A 45 7.76 -0.73 -9.93
CA LEU A 45 8.48 -0.50 -8.68
C LEU A 45 9.89 -1.07 -8.73
N LYS A 46 10.08 -2.26 -9.34
CA LYS A 46 11.41 -2.87 -9.52
C LYS A 46 12.31 -2.08 -10.46
N GLU A 47 11.75 -1.52 -11.54
CA GLU A 47 12.49 -0.62 -12.44
C GLU A 47 12.84 0.70 -11.74
N HIS A 48 11.92 1.26 -10.95
CA HIS A 48 12.12 2.51 -10.24
C HIS A 48 13.12 2.39 -9.06
N TYR A 49 13.16 1.24 -8.39
CA TYR A 49 14.06 0.94 -7.27
C TYR A 49 14.93 -0.30 -7.55
N PRO A 50 15.89 -0.23 -8.48
CA PRO A 50 16.69 -1.39 -8.87
C PRO A 50 17.60 -1.95 -7.76
N GLN A 51 17.85 -1.17 -6.70
CA GLN A 51 18.64 -1.57 -5.53
C GLN A 51 17.79 -2.15 -4.38
N LEU A 52 16.47 -2.22 -4.56
CA LEU A 52 15.52 -2.70 -3.56
C LEU A 52 15.07 -4.12 -3.92
N GLU A 53 15.30 -5.06 -3.02
CA GLU A 53 14.76 -6.42 -3.15
C GLU A 53 13.26 -6.39 -2.84
N ILE A 54 12.43 -6.30 -3.88
CA ILE A 54 10.98 -6.28 -3.75
C ILE A 54 10.41 -7.70 -3.79
N ILE A 55 9.80 -8.09 -2.68
CA ILE A 55 9.21 -9.41 -2.43
C ILE A 55 7.70 -9.24 -2.29
N ASN A 56 6.92 -10.02 -3.04
CA ASN A 56 5.46 -10.05 -2.93
C ASN A 56 5.00 -11.13 -1.94
N THR A 57 3.86 -10.90 -1.31
CA THR A 57 3.17 -11.93 -0.51
C THR A 57 2.59 -13.05 -1.38
N HIS A 58 2.35 -14.22 -0.79
CA HIS A 58 1.77 -15.37 -1.49
C HIS A 58 0.25 -15.21 -1.70
N PRO A 59 -0.35 -15.63 -2.84
CA PRO A 59 -1.79 -15.50 -3.14
C PRO A 59 -2.76 -16.17 -2.17
N LYS A 60 -2.27 -17.06 -1.31
CA LYS A 60 -3.08 -17.79 -0.32
C LYS A 60 -3.02 -17.18 1.08
N LEU A 61 -2.20 -16.15 1.27
CA LEU A 61 -2.05 -15.50 2.57
C LEU A 61 -3.30 -14.65 2.83
N ASP A 62 -4.00 -14.93 3.92
CA ASP A 62 -5.17 -14.15 4.34
C ASP A 62 -4.72 -13.00 5.26
N PHE A 63 -4.82 -11.77 4.77
CA PHE A 63 -4.42 -10.58 5.51
C PHE A 63 -5.33 -10.24 6.70
N ASP A 64 -6.48 -10.89 6.84
CA ASP A 64 -7.37 -10.67 7.98
C ASP A 64 -7.02 -11.53 9.21
N VAL A 65 -6.32 -12.65 9.01
CA VAL A 65 -6.12 -13.67 10.06
C VAL A 65 -4.74 -14.35 10.09
N ASP A 66 -4.04 -14.44 8.96
CA ASP A 66 -2.79 -15.19 8.91
C ASP A 66 -1.62 -14.38 9.45
N ARG A 67 -0.69 -15.09 10.09
CA ARG A 67 0.64 -14.55 10.38
C ARG A 67 1.46 -14.53 9.09
N PHE A 68 2.08 -13.40 8.77
CA PHE A 68 2.95 -13.26 7.62
C PHE A 68 4.15 -14.23 7.75
N PRO A 69 4.50 -14.98 6.68
CA PRO A 69 5.53 -16.01 6.71
C PRO A 69 6.94 -15.41 6.61
N PHE A 70 7.21 -14.36 7.40
CA PHE A 70 8.48 -13.66 7.47
C PHE A 70 8.89 -13.46 8.93
N GLU A 71 10.19 -13.45 9.16
CA GLU A 71 10.77 -13.15 10.47
C GLU A 71 10.46 -11.72 10.90
N ASP A 72 10.50 -11.49 12.21
CA ASP A 72 10.37 -10.16 12.77
C ASP A 72 11.50 -9.26 12.24
N LYS A 73 11.20 -8.00 11.95
CA LYS A 73 12.18 -7.00 11.49
C LYS A 73 12.98 -7.40 10.24
N SER A 74 12.37 -8.10 9.28
CA SER A 74 13.02 -8.55 8.06
C SER A 74 12.98 -7.55 6.89
N PHE A 75 12.17 -6.49 6.97
CA PHE A 75 11.97 -5.53 5.87
C PHE A 75 12.32 -4.08 6.24
N ASP A 76 12.96 -3.39 5.30
CA ASP A 76 13.31 -1.97 5.38
C ASP A 76 12.12 -1.07 5.01
N CYS A 77 11.24 -1.55 4.13
CA CYS A 77 9.96 -0.91 3.88
C CYS A 77 8.86 -1.89 3.47
N ILE A 78 7.62 -1.42 3.54
CA ILE A 78 6.44 -2.17 3.09
C ILE A 78 5.64 -1.27 2.15
N PHE A 79 5.23 -1.81 1.01
CA PHE A 79 4.28 -1.20 0.10
C PHE A 79 2.90 -1.83 0.33
N SER A 80 1.91 -0.98 0.61
CA SER A 80 0.52 -1.38 0.88
C SER A 80 -0.42 -0.47 0.09
N PHE A 81 -0.52 -0.69 -1.22
CA PHE A 81 -1.26 0.19 -2.12
C PHE A 81 -2.66 -0.37 -2.42
N GLU A 82 -3.71 0.35 -2.00
CA GLU A 82 -5.12 -0.05 -2.20
C GLU A 82 -5.40 -1.46 -1.65
N VAL A 83 -4.98 -1.70 -0.40
CA VAL A 83 -5.13 -3.00 0.29
C VAL A 83 -6.11 -2.90 1.44
N LEU A 84 -5.95 -1.91 2.33
CA LEU A 84 -6.62 -1.88 3.63
C LEU A 84 -8.14 -1.77 3.53
N GLU A 85 -8.66 -1.09 2.52
CA GLU A 85 -10.09 -0.92 2.26
C GLU A 85 -10.80 -2.26 1.96
N HIS A 86 -10.05 -3.26 1.52
CA HIS A 86 -10.55 -4.59 1.18
C HIS A 86 -10.49 -5.59 2.35
N LEU A 87 -9.93 -5.19 3.50
CA LEU A 87 -9.75 -6.09 4.65
C LEU A 87 -10.92 -6.02 5.60
N MET A 88 -11.39 -7.14 6.14
CA MET A 88 -12.37 -7.12 7.24
C MET A 88 -11.73 -6.68 8.57
N ASN A 89 -10.43 -6.94 8.73
CA ASN A 89 -9.62 -6.69 9.92
C ASN A 89 -8.31 -5.96 9.55
N PRO A 90 -8.38 -4.68 9.15
CA PRO A 90 -7.19 -3.92 8.75
C PRO A 90 -6.17 -3.76 9.88
N LEU A 91 -6.61 -3.81 11.15
CA LEU A 91 -5.71 -3.74 12.30
C LEU A 91 -4.76 -4.94 12.37
N TRP A 92 -5.25 -6.16 12.11
CA TRP A 92 -4.40 -7.36 12.09
C TRP A 92 -3.28 -7.24 11.04
N ASN A 93 -3.64 -6.87 9.82
CA ASN A 93 -2.68 -6.62 8.75
C ASN A 93 -1.63 -5.58 9.15
N MET A 94 -2.04 -4.47 9.80
CA MET A 94 -1.10 -3.45 10.25
C MET A 94 -0.18 -3.92 11.39
N LEU A 95 -0.66 -4.78 12.29
CA LEU A 95 0.16 -5.41 13.33
C LEU A 95 1.20 -6.36 12.74
N GLU A 96 0.82 -7.17 11.75
CA GLU A 96 1.76 -8.05 11.04
C GLU A 96 2.77 -7.25 10.23
N CYS A 97 2.35 -6.16 9.57
CA CYS A 97 3.26 -5.21 8.95
C CYS A 97 4.25 -4.64 9.97
N ARG A 98 3.78 -4.17 11.13
CA ARG A 98 4.62 -3.63 12.20
C ARG A 98 5.63 -4.66 12.70
N ARG A 99 5.25 -5.94 12.78
CA ARG A 99 6.12 -7.03 13.24
C ARG A 99 7.28 -7.31 12.26
N VAL A 100 6.98 -7.41 10.97
CA VAL A 100 8.00 -7.74 9.95
C VAL A 100 8.84 -6.53 9.53
N LEU A 101 8.40 -5.32 9.87
CA LEU A 101 9.13 -4.08 9.62
C LEU A 101 10.27 -3.88 10.62
N LYS A 102 11.45 -3.47 10.14
CA LYS A 102 12.57 -3.01 10.98
C LYS A 102 12.18 -1.77 11.78
N ASP A 103 12.90 -1.51 12.87
CA ASP A 103 12.58 -0.41 13.79
C ASP A 103 12.53 0.98 13.11
N GLU A 104 13.44 1.23 12.16
CA GLU A 104 13.49 2.46 11.35
C GLU A 104 12.80 2.32 9.98
N GLY A 105 12.12 1.19 9.75
CA GLY A 105 11.44 0.91 8.50
C GLY A 105 10.19 1.77 8.33
N LYS A 106 9.73 1.88 7.08
CA LYS A 106 8.53 2.67 6.75
C LYS A 106 7.52 1.86 5.95
N ILE A 107 6.25 2.13 6.20
CA ILE A 107 5.14 1.63 5.38
C ILE A 107 4.71 2.78 4.46
N TYR A 108 4.67 2.52 3.16
CA TYR A 108 4.07 3.42 2.18
C TYR A 108 2.73 2.85 1.78
N LEU A 109 1.69 3.63 2.04
CA LEU A 109 0.31 3.16 2.00
C LEU A 109 -0.56 4.10 1.19
N THR A 110 -1.43 3.53 0.37
CA THR A 110 -2.55 4.27 -0.24
C THR A 110 -3.87 3.60 0.12
N THR A 111 -4.89 4.41 0.28
CA THR A 111 -6.28 4.01 0.43
C THR A 111 -7.13 5.02 -0.33
N PRO A 112 -8.23 4.61 -0.97
CA PRO A 112 -9.16 5.53 -1.59
C PRO A 112 -9.73 6.46 -0.52
N LYS A 113 -9.74 7.76 -0.81
CA LYS A 113 -10.51 8.71 0.00
C LYS A 113 -11.98 8.44 -0.32
N GLY A 114 -12.77 8.14 0.71
CA GLY A 114 -14.23 8.01 0.59
C GLY A 114 -14.82 9.16 -0.24
N ILE A 115 -15.39 8.87 -1.41
CA ILE A 115 -16.05 9.90 -2.22
C ILE A 115 -17.53 9.84 -1.92
N PHE A 116 -18.07 10.92 -1.36
CA PHE A 116 -19.51 11.08 -1.17
C PHE A 116 -20.25 11.21 -2.53
N PRO A 117 -21.42 10.56 -2.74
CA PRO A 117 -22.13 9.68 -1.80
C PRO A 117 -21.48 8.29 -1.78
N SER A 118 -20.80 7.98 -0.67
CA SER A 118 -19.91 6.84 -0.56
C SER A 118 -20.64 5.51 -0.67
N THR A 119 -21.96 5.48 -0.43
CA THR A 119 -22.78 4.27 -0.51
C THR A 119 -23.23 3.89 -1.93
N LEU A 120 -23.24 4.81 -2.90
CA LEU A 120 -23.76 4.53 -4.26
C LEU A 120 -22.66 4.10 -5.24
N MET A 121 -21.41 4.48 -4.98
CA MET A 121 -20.26 4.23 -5.88
C MET A 121 -19.11 3.44 -5.23
N TRP A 122 -19.29 2.93 -4.01
CA TRP A 122 -18.33 2.02 -3.39
C TRP A 122 -18.27 0.71 -4.17
N PRO A 123 -17.09 0.24 -4.60
CA PRO A 123 -16.97 -1.10 -5.13
C PRO A 123 -17.42 -2.13 -4.07
N PRO A 124 -18.19 -3.17 -4.43
CA PRO A 124 -18.70 -4.15 -3.48
C PRO A 124 -17.63 -4.86 -2.63
N ALA A 125 -16.38 -4.84 -3.09
CA ALA A 125 -15.23 -5.46 -2.43
C ALA A 125 -14.52 -4.55 -1.41
N HIS A 126 -14.96 -3.30 -1.21
CA HIS A 126 -14.39 -2.42 -0.18
C HIS A 126 -15.28 -2.53 1.08
N PHE A 127 -14.72 -3.02 2.18
CA PHE A 127 -15.45 -3.19 3.44
C PHE A 127 -15.47 -1.92 4.29
N HIS A 128 -14.45 -1.07 4.17
CA HIS A 128 -14.29 0.11 5.03
C HIS A 128 -14.02 1.37 4.22
N GLU A 129 -14.70 2.46 4.58
CA GLU A 129 -14.27 3.81 4.25
C GLU A 129 -13.23 4.26 5.29
N ILE A 130 -11.94 4.27 4.91
CA ILE A 130 -10.84 4.63 5.80
C ILE A 130 -10.44 6.09 5.54
N ASP A 131 -11.13 7.00 6.22
CA ASP A 131 -10.74 8.42 6.25
C ASP A 131 -9.49 8.66 7.10
N SER A 132 -8.98 9.90 7.07
CA SER A 132 -7.79 10.30 7.82
C SER A 132 -7.92 9.96 9.31
N TYR A 133 -9.07 10.28 9.93
CA TYR A 133 -9.30 9.96 11.34
C TYR A 133 -9.16 8.46 11.64
N ARG A 134 -9.84 7.59 10.88
CA ARG A 134 -9.74 6.13 11.05
C ARG A 134 -8.33 5.61 10.80
N MET A 135 -7.63 6.16 9.79
CA MET A 135 -6.24 5.81 9.51
C MET A 135 -5.33 6.11 10.69
N HIS A 136 -5.46 7.29 11.31
CA HIS A 136 -4.67 7.66 12.50
C HIS A 136 -4.96 6.74 13.68
N VAL A 137 -6.24 6.38 13.93
CA VAL A 137 -6.61 5.42 14.99
C VAL A 137 -6.03 4.03 14.72
N LEU A 138 -6.10 3.54 13.48
CA LEU A 138 -5.52 2.25 13.10
C LEU A 138 -4.00 2.24 13.27
N ALA A 139 -3.31 3.30 12.83
CA ALA A 139 -1.87 3.46 12.99
C ALA A 139 -1.47 3.45 14.47
N GLU A 140 -2.15 4.23 15.32
CA GLU A 140 -1.89 4.26 16.76
C GLU A 140 -2.07 2.88 17.39
N ARG A 141 -3.18 2.19 17.08
CA ARG A 141 -3.47 0.84 17.60
C ARG A 141 -2.46 -0.20 17.13
N ALA A 142 -1.88 -0.01 15.95
CA ALA A 142 -0.80 -0.84 15.43
C ALA A 142 0.61 -0.42 15.92
N SER A 143 0.71 0.54 16.85
CA SER A 143 1.99 1.09 17.32
C SER A 143 2.85 1.67 16.19
N LEU A 144 2.19 2.30 15.22
CA LEU A 144 2.78 2.99 14.08
C LEU A 144 2.52 4.50 14.19
N GLN A 145 3.46 5.31 13.67
CA GLN A 145 3.32 6.76 13.61
C GLN A 145 3.23 7.22 12.16
N ILE A 146 2.21 8.01 11.84
CA ILE A 146 2.10 8.67 10.54
C ILE A 146 3.10 9.83 10.49
N LYS A 147 4.08 9.74 9.58
CA LYS A 147 5.11 10.76 9.37
C LYS A 147 4.72 11.78 8.30
N LEU A 148 3.92 11.36 7.32
CA LEU A 148 3.50 12.17 6.19
C LEU A 148 2.17 11.63 5.65
N GLU A 149 1.23 12.52 5.39
CA GLU A 149 -0.06 12.22 4.79
C GLU A 149 -0.27 13.15 3.59
N LEU A 150 -0.54 12.58 2.41
CA LEU A 150 -0.60 13.31 1.15
C LEU A 150 -1.91 13.04 0.43
N GLU A 151 -2.81 14.01 0.44
CA GLU A 151 -4.07 13.90 -0.31
C GLU A 151 -3.85 14.11 -1.82
N LYS A 152 -4.75 13.54 -2.64
CA LYS A 152 -4.86 13.96 -4.04
C LYS A 152 -5.51 15.34 -4.04
N ASN A 153 -4.84 16.34 -4.63
CA ASN A 153 -5.37 17.70 -4.69
C ASN A 153 -6.72 17.68 -5.45
N PRO A 154 -7.84 18.05 -4.83
CA PRO A 154 -9.16 17.97 -5.46
C PRO A 154 -9.32 18.87 -6.70
N ASN A 155 -8.43 19.85 -6.87
CA ASN A 155 -8.48 20.83 -7.96
C ASN A 155 -7.64 20.47 -9.20
N LYS A 156 -6.98 19.30 -9.24
CA LYS A 156 -6.32 18.80 -10.46
C LYS A 156 -7.08 17.60 -11.00
N ARG A 157 -7.95 17.87 -11.98
CA ARG A 157 -8.52 16.87 -12.89
C ARG A 157 -7.51 16.51 -13.98
#